data_AF-A0A800IPX2-F1
#
_entry.id   AF-A0A800IPX2-F1
#
_cell.length_a   1.000
_cell.length_b   1.000
_cell.length_c   1.000
_cell.angle_alpha   90.00
_cell.angle_beta   90.00
_cell.angle_gamma   90.00
#
_symmetry.space_group_name_H-M   'P 1'
#
loop_
_entity.id
_entity.type
_entity.pdbx_description
1 polymer ?
#
loop_
_entity_poly.entity_id
_entity_poly.type
_entity_poly.pdbx_seq_one_letter_code
_entity_poly.pdbx_strand_id
1 'polypeptide(L)' 'MAVRIRQTQEGVTYRMPLMLSLQSAGNTTRETIQSTARDQTFTIGLDDKPTKIILDPDEWVLKEMMN' A
#
# COMPACT_ATOMS: atom_id res chain seq x y z
N MET A 1 -12.13 -3.68 3.30
CA MET A 1 -11.05 -4.68 3.46
C MET A 1 -9.87 -4.04 4.20
N ALA A 2 -9.16 -4.77 5.06
CA ALA A 2 -7.97 -4.25 5.76
C ALA A 2 -6.68 -4.69 5.06
N VAL A 3 -5.78 -3.76 4.78
CA VAL A 3 -4.42 -4.00 4.28
C VAL A 3 -3.42 -3.54 5.32
N ARG A 4 -2.53 -4.45 5.74
CA ARG A 4 -1.44 -4.13 6.67
C ARG A 4 -0.15 -3.94 5.88
N ILE A 5 0.50 -2.80 6.08
CA ILE A 5 1.80 -2.45 5.49
C ILE A 5 2.83 -2.37 6.61
N ARG A 6 3.99 -3.00 6.38
CA ARG A 6 5.13 -2.94 7.29
C ARG A 6 6.38 -2.46 6.57
N GLN A 7 7.05 -1.47 7.17
CA GLN A 7 8.39 -1.04 6.80
C GLN A 7 9.41 -1.91 7.55
N THR A 8 10.19 -2.73 6.83
CA THR A 8 11.08 -3.74 7.43
C THR A 8 12.55 -3.34 7.48
N GLN A 9 12.91 -2.20 6.89
CA GLN A 9 14.27 -1.68 6.97
C GLN A 9 14.63 -1.21 8.38
N GLU A 10 15.91 -1.30 8.73
CA GLU A 10 16.47 -0.74 9.97
C GLU A 10 16.47 0.79 9.95
N GLY A 11 16.60 1.40 11.13
CA GLY A 11 16.68 2.86 11.27
C GLY A 11 15.31 3.54 11.22
N VAL A 12 15.24 4.69 10.55
CA VAL A 12 14.05 5.56 10.56
C VAL A 12 12.90 5.03 9.70
N THR A 13 11.70 5.54 9.95
CA THR A 13 10.55 5.34 9.06
C THR A 13 10.59 6.35 7.92
N TYR A 14 10.02 5.98 6.78
CA TYR A 14 9.83 6.88 5.65
C TYR A 14 8.36 7.21 5.51
N ARG A 15 8.10 8.41 5.00
CA ARG A 15 6.82 8.75 4.40
C ARG A 15 6.85 8.21 2.97
N MET A 16 5.96 7.27 2.67
CA MET A 16 5.89 6.61 1.36
C MET A 16 4.46 6.66 0.82
N PRO A 17 4.18 7.42 -0.26
CA PRO A 17 3.01 7.17 -1.09
C PRO A 17 3.20 5.82 -1.79
N LEU A 18 2.33 4.85 -1.49
CA LEU A 18 2.37 3.51 -2.07
C LEU A 18 1.10 3.30 -2.89
N MET A 19 1.28 2.98 -4.17
CA MET A 19 0.19 2.53 -5.04
C MET A 19 -0.11 1.06 -4.74
N LEU A 20 -1.38 0.72 -4.58
CA LEU A 20 -1.87 -0.64 -4.49
C LEU A 20 -2.72 -0.93 -5.73
N SER A 21 -2.44 -2.04 -6.41
CA SER A 21 -3.34 -2.59 -7.43
C SER A 21 -4.06 -3.81 -6.85
N LEU A 22 -5.39 -3.71 -6.79
CA LEU A 22 -6.30 -4.65 -6.15
C LEU A 22 -7.14 -5.30 -7.26
N GLN A 23 -6.89 -6.58 -7.53
CA GLN A 23 -7.55 -7.30 -8.62
C GLN A 23 -8.63 -8.23 -8.06
N SER A 24 -9.81 -8.21 -8.66
CA SER A 24 -10.93 -9.13 -8.38
C SER A 24 -11.36 -9.85 -9.68
N ALA A 25 -12.43 -10.65 -9.62
CA ALA A 25 -12.89 -11.53 -10.71
C ALA A 25 -13.22 -10.82 -12.05
N GLY A 26 -13.33 -9.49 -12.07
CA GLY A 26 -13.50 -8.72 -13.30
C GLY A 26 -13.10 -7.26 -13.21
N ASN A 27 -12.49 -6.83 -12.10
CA ASN A 27 -12.13 -5.42 -11.89
C ASN A 27 -10.71 -5.29 -11.35
N THR A 28 -10.07 -4.16 -11.68
CA THR A 28 -8.80 -3.74 -11.09
C THR A 28 -8.98 -2.34 -10.53
N THR A 29 -8.87 -2.21 -9.22
CA THR A 29 -8.89 -0.92 -8.53
C THR A 29 -7.48 -0.51 -8.16
N ARG A 30 -7.12 0.75 -8.38
CA ARG A 30 -5.85 1.34 -7.95
C ARG A 30 -6.11 2.35 -6.84
N GLU A 31 -5.38 2.22 -5.74
CA GLU A 31 -5.50 3.06 -4.55
C GLU A 31 -4.13 3.51 -4.08
N THR A 32 -3.98 4.80 -3.81
CA THR A 32 -2.74 5.34 -3.22
C THR A 32 -2.93 5.49 -1.72
N ILE A 33 -2.10 4.82 -0.93
CA ILE A 33 -2.05 4.96 0.52
C ILE A 33 -0.79 5.71 0.95
N GLN A 34 -0.89 6.46 2.05
CA GLN A 34 0.25 7.15 2.63
C GLN A 34 0.79 6.36 3.84
N SER A 35 1.85 5.58 3.64
CA SER A 35 2.54 4.89 4.74
C SER A 35 3.46 5.84 5.47
N THR A 36 3.22 6.03 6.77
CA THR A 36 4.01 6.94 7.62
C THR A 36 4.54 6.27 8.88
N ALA A 37 4.08 5.06 9.20
CA ALA A 37 4.49 4.31 10.37
C ALA A 37 5.18 2.99 10.02
N ARG A 38 5.90 2.42 11.00
CA ARG A 38 6.57 1.11 10.88
C ARG A 38 5.60 0.00 10.50
N ASP A 39 4.42 0.03 11.10
CA ASP A 39 3.35 -0.95 10.91
C ASP A 39 2.03 -0.18 10.92
N GLN A 40 1.31 -0.20 9.80
CA GLN A 40 0.11 0.59 9.60
C GLN A 40 -0.94 -0.23 8.88
N THR A 41 -2.19 -0.13 9.34
CA THR A 41 -3.34 -0.77 8.71
C THR A 41 -4.20 0.29 8.03
N PHE A 42 -4.57 0.01 6.78
CA PHE A 42 -5.44 0.84 5.97
C PHE A 42 -6.74 0.08 5.70
N THR A 43 -7.86 0.79 5.77
CA THR A 43 -9.15 0.27 5.31
C THR A 43 -9.37 0.73 3.89
N ILE A 44 -9.52 -0.22 2.97
CA ILE A 44 -9.82 0.06 1.56
C ILE A 44 -11.26 -0.35 1.28
N GLY A 45 -12.03 0.57 0.71
CA GLY A 45 -13.36 0.30 0.19
C GLY A 45 -13.25 -0.50 -1.10
N LEU A 46 -13.69 -1.74 -1.07
CA LEU A 46 -13.79 -2.60 -2.25
C LEU A 46 -15.17 -3.24 -2.23
N ASP A 47 -15.82 -3.24 -3.39
CA ASP A 47 -17.14 -3.88 -3.55
C ASP A 47 -17.02 -5.41 -3.43
N ASP A 48 -15.90 -5.97 -3.90
CA ASP A 48 -15.61 -7.40 -3.89
C ASP A 48 -14.29 -7.72 -3.18
N LYS A 49 -14.16 -8.95 -2.70
CA LYS A 49 -12.89 -9.45 -2.15
C LYS A 49 -11.84 -9.55 -3.27
N PRO A 50 -10.65 -8.93 -3.11
CA PRO A 50 -9.59 -9.07 -4.10
C PRO A 50 -8.98 -10.48 -4.05
N THR A 51 -8.62 -11.01 -5.22
CA THR A 51 -7.90 -12.27 -5.39
C THR A 51 -6.40 -12.07 -5.51
N LYS A 52 -5.95 -10.87 -5.90
CA LYS A 52 -4.54 -10.49 -5.98
C LYS A 52 -4.33 -9.04 -5.56
N ILE A 53 -3.22 -8.80 -4.86
CA ILE A 53 -2.79 -7.48 -4.40
C ILE A 53 -1.36 -7.30 -4.91
N ILE A 54 -1.10 -6.22 -5.62
CA ILE A 54 0.23 -5.83 -6.09
C ILE A 54 0.58 -4.51 -5.41
N LEU A 55 1.70 -4.51 -4.68
CA LEU A 55 2.28 -3.31 -4.11
C LEU A 55 3.17 -2.66 -5.17
N ASP A 56 2.93 -1.38 -5.44
CA ASP A 56 3.66 -0.56 -6.41
C ASP A 56 3.80 -1.21 -7.79
N PRO A 57 2.68 -1.41 -8.52
CA PRO A 57 2.70 -2.10 -9.81
C PRO A 57 3.51 -1.39 -10.90
N ASP A 58 3.83 -0.11 -10.71
CA ASP A 58 4.58 0.71 -11.67
C ASP A 58 6.07 0.86 -11.26
N GLU A 59 6.48 0.23 -10.14
CA GLU A 59 7.86 0.20 -9.62
C GLU A 59 8.50 1.58 -9.34
N TRP A 60 7.68 2.57 -8.96
CA TRP A 60 8.10 3.96 -8.72
C TRP A 60 7.80 4.45 -7.29
N VAL A 61 7.99 3.62 -6.25
CA VAL A 61 7.85 4.10 -4.86
C VAL A 61 8.75 5.32 -4.60
N LEU A 62 8.12 6.47 -4.34
CA LEU A 62 8.76 7.65 -3.77
C LEU A 62 8.92 7.47 -2.24
N LYS A 63 10.08 7.81 -1.69
CA LYS A 63 10.35 7.72 -0.25
C LYS A 63 10.93 9.03 0.26
N GLU A 64 10.32 9.59 1.29
CA GLU A 64 10.83 10.77 2.01
C GLU A 64 11.21 10.36 3.44
N MET A 65 12.44 10.69 3.86
CA MET A 65 12.92 10.37 5.20
C MET A 65 12.16 11.20 6.23
N MET A 66 11.66 10.56 7.28
CA MET A 66 11.07 11.29 8.40
C MET A 66 12.18 11.57 9.41
N ASN A 67 12.60 12.84 9.49
CA ASN A 67 13.54 13.35 10.51
C ASN A 67 12.86 13.54 11.86
#